data_AF-A0A6V7JLX6-F1
#
_entry.id   AF-A0A6V7JLX6-F1
#
_cell.length_a   1.000
_cell.length_b   1.000
_cell.length_c   1.000
_cell.angle_alpha   90.00
_cell.angle_beta   90.00
_cell.angle_gamma   90.00
#
_symmetry.space_group_name_H-M   'P 1'
#
loop_
_entity.id
_entity.type
_entity.pdbx_description
1 polymer ?
#
loop_
_entity_poly.entity_id
_entity_poly.type
_entity_poly.pdbx_seq_one_letter_code
_entity_poly.pdbx_strand_id
1 'polypeptide(L)'
;DHPPSTSQSDYPGSREAIRQGYLKKGYSLETANILVDAITEATHKQYNSSLRKWWLFCQNKQIDVFNATESSVLQFLTEEFQKGAAYGSLNSTRSAVTLLTNKDIAKMPTMLQFFKGVYKLRPSRPKYTHTWNPEFVLSYLEALPPNEELSLKQLSEKTVTSLAL
;
A
#
# COMPACT_ATOMS: atom_id res chain seq x y z
N ASP A 1 42.70 -4.31 4.27
CA ASP A 1 41.71 -3.62 5.12
C ASP A 1 40.30 -3.81 4.57
N HIS A 2 39.59 -4.82 5.06
CA HIS A 2 38.15 -4.93 4.86
C HIS A 2 37.46 -4.04 5.89
N PRO A 3 36.49 -3.19 5.50
CA PRO A 3 35.72 -2.43 6.48
C PRO A 3 34.88 -3.40 7.32
N PRO A 4 34.69 -3.12 8.62
CA PRO A 4 33.94 -3.99 9.50
C PRO A 4 32.48 -4.04 9.06
N SER A 5 31.93 -5.25 9.01
CA SER A 5 30.52 -5.52 8.77
C SER A 5 29.68 -4.75 9.80
N THR A 6 28.96 -3.73 9.34
CA THR A 6 28.05 -2.95 10.17
C THR A 6 27.00 -3.89 10.76
N SER A 7 27.12 -4.20 12.06
CA SER A 7 26.08 -4.88 12.82
C SER A 7 24.83 -4.01 12.77
N GLN A 8 23.87 -4.37 11.93
CA GLN A 8 22.61 -3.65 11.84
C GLN A 8 21.88 -3.73 13.17
N SER A 9 21.68 -2.59 13.80
CA SER A 9 20.87 -2.45 15.00
C SER A 9 19.46 -2.97 14.77
N ASP A 10 18.77 -3.30 15.87
CA ASP A 10 17.36 -3.68 15.85
C ASP A 10 16.49 -2.66 15.11
N TYR A 11 15.36 -3.13 14.60
CA TYR A 11 14.42 -2.30 13.85
C TYR A 11 13.89 -1.13 14.71
N PRO A 12 14.16 0.14 14.33
CA PRO A 12 13.89 1.29 15.19
C PRO A 12 12.43 1.80 15.11
N GLY A 13 11.56 1.13 14.34
CA GLY A 13 10.21 1.60 14.04
C GLY A 13 10.13 2.41 12.75
N SER A 14 8.92 2.52 12.19
CA SER A 14 8.71 3.08 10.83
C SER A 14 9.22 4.52 10.71
N ARG A 15 8.87 5.37 11.67
CA ARG A 15 9.20 6.80 11.62
C ARG A 15 10.71 7.02 11.63
N GLU A 16 11.39 6.37 12.57
CA GLU A 16 12.84 6.49 12.72
C GLU A 16 13.60 5.87 11.55
N ALA A 17 13.15 4.71 11.06
CA ALA A 17 13.72 4.09 9.87
C ALA A 17 13.67 5.05 8.67
N ILE A 18 12.51 5.66 8.40
CA ILE A 18 12.35 6.61 7.29
C ILE A 18 13.23 7.85 7.48
N ARG A 19 13.28 8.39 8.71
CA ARG A 19 14.17 9.52 9.05
C ARG A 19 15.63 9.20 8.74
N GLN A 20 16.12 8.04 9.18
CA GLN A 20 17.48 7.58 8.88
C GLN A 20 17.70 7.39 7.37
N GLY A 21 16.70 6.89 6.64
CA GLY A 21 16.74 6.82 5.18
C GLY A 21 17.00 8.17 4.53
N TYR A 22 16.30 9.22 4.96
CA TYR A 22 16.54 10.59 4.44
C TYR A 22 17.92 11.13 4.84
N LEU A 23 18.37 10.88 6.07
CA LEU A 23 19.73 11.28 6.49
C LEU A 23 20.81 10.59 5.62
N LYS A 24 20.62 9.31 5.29
CA LYS A 24 21.51 8.55 4.41
C LYS A 24 21.45 8.99 2.94
N LYS A 25 20.38 9.69 2.54
CA LYS A 25 20.27 10.39 1.23
C LYS A 25 21.01 11.72 1.20
N GLY A 26 21.52 12.21 2.34
CA GLY A 26 22.24 13.48 2.45
C GLY A 26 21.36 14.68 2.80
N TYR A 27 20.09 14.47 3.20
CA TYR A 27 19.24 15.56 3.68
C TYR A 27 19.63 15.97 5.12
N SER A 28 19.40 17.25 5.45
CA SER A 28 19.57 17.73 6.83
C SER A 28 18.55 17.10 7.78
N LEU A 29 18.81 17.15 9.09
CA LEU A 29 17.88 16.62 10.10
C LEU A 29 16.53 17.33 10.05
N GLU A 30 16.53 18.65 9.87
CA GLU A 30 15.32 19.47 9.77
C GLU A 30 14.51 19.07 8.54
N THR A 31 15.20 18.88 7.40
CA THR A 31 14.55 18.44 6.15
C THR A 31 13.98 17.04 6.30
N ALA A 32 14.73 16.11 6.91
CA ALA A 32 14.26 14.75 7.16
C ALA A 32 13.04 14.73 8.08
N ASN A 33 12.99 15.56 9.12
CA ASN A 33 11.83 15.68 10.01
C ASN A 33 10.60 16.18 9.25
N ILE A 34 10.73 17.23 8.43
CA ILE A 34 9.62 17.74 7.61
C ILE A 34 9.09 16.67 6.65
N LEU A 35 9.98 15.91 5.99
CA LEU A 35 9.59 14.85 5.07
C LEU A 35 8.91 13.68 5.76
N VAL A 36 9.36 13.34 6.97
CA VAL A 36 8.72 12.32 7.81
C VAL A 36 7.34 12.78 8.27
N ASP A 37 7.19 14.04 8.68
CA ASP A 37 5.92 14.61 9.13
C ASP A 37 4.87 14.73 8.00
N ALA A 38 5.32 14.75 6.73
CA ALA A 38 4.42 14.69 5.58
C ALA A 38 3.70 13.33 5.44
N ILE A 39 4.17 12.29 6.13
CA ILE A 39 3.56 10.95 6.13
C ILE A 39 2.58 10.86 7.30
N THR A 40 1.34 10.48 7.02
CA THR A 40 0.31 10.37 8.07
C THR A 40 0.60 9.23 9.06
N GLU A 41 0.15 9.37 10.30
CA GLU A 41 0.28 8.32 11.33
C GLU A 41 -0.32 6.97 10.91
N ALA A 42 -1.43 7.01 10.17
CA ALA A 42 -2.04 5.81 9.60
C ALA A 42 -1.11 5.11 8.60
N THR A 43 -0.42 5.89 7.74
CA THR A 43 0.54 5.37 6.77
C THR A 43 1.77 4.80 7.46
N HIS A 44 2.29 5.46 8.51
CA HIS A 44 3.36 4.92 9.34
C HIS A 44 2.98 3.56 9.97
N LYS A 45 1.78 3.45 10.53
CA LYS A 45 1.28 2.18 11.08
C LYS A 45 1.22 1.08 10.00
N GLN A 46 0.73 1.42 8.82
CA GLN A 46 0.68 0.49 7.69
C GLN A 46 2.09 0.04 7.26
N TYR A 47 3.03 0.98 7.14
CA TYR A 47 4.41 0.71 6.72
C TYR A 47 5.23 -0.04 7.77
N ASN A 48 4.93 0.11 9.06
CA ASN A 48 5.71 -0.47 10.15
C ASN A 48 5.86 -2.00 10.01
N SER A 49 4.80 -2.69 9.60
CA SER A 49 4.86 -4.14 9.37
C SER A 49 5.81 -4.52 8.22
N SER A 50 5.69 -3.85 7.07
CA SER A 50 6.53 -4.06 5.89
C SER A 50 8.00 -3.73 6.16
N LEU A 51 8.26 -2.60 6.81
CA LEU A 51 9.62 -2.15 7.11
C LEU A 51 10.31 -3.07 8.13
N ARG A 52 9.59 -3.59 9.13
CA ARG A 52 10.13 -4.60 10.04
C ARG A 52 10.55 -5.87 9.30
N LYS A 53 9.71 -6.38 8.39
CA LYS A 53 10.04 -7.56 7.57
C LYS A 53 11.24 -7.30 6.68
N TRP A 54 11.30 -6.13 6.05
CA TRP A 54 12.44 -5.71 5.25
C TRP A 54 13.74 -5.66 6.07
N TRP A 55 13.67 -5.08 7.27
CA TRP A 55 14.82 -5.00 8.18
C TRP A 55 15.37 -6.38 8.53
N LEU A 56 14.49 -7.32 8.90
CA LEU A 56 14.88 -8.69 9.23
C LEU A 56 15.43 -9.44 8.00
N PHE A 57 14.83 -9.23 6.83
CA PHE A 57 15.35 -9.78 5.57
C PHE A 57 16.78 -9.29 5.30
N CYS A 58 17.00 -7.98 5.44
CA CYS A 58 18.32 -7.35 5.29
C CYS A 58 19.35 -7.90 6.28
N GLN A 59 19.00 -8.02 7.56
CA GLN A 59 19.86 -8.61 8.58
C GLN A 59 20.24 -10.05 8.23
N ASN A 60 19.26 -10.88 7.89
CA ASN A 60 19.48 -12.29 7.56
C ASN A 60 20.33 -12.49 6.30
N LYS A 61 20.23 -11.58 5.32
CA LYS A 61 20.96 -11.65 4.05
C LYS A 61 22.23 -10.80 4.04
N GLN A 62 22.55 -10.13 5.15
CA GLN A 62 23.68 -9.19 5.27
C GLN A 62 23.65 -8.07 4.22
N ILE A 63 22.45 -7.54 3.94
CA ILE A 63 22.21 -6.46 2.97
C ILE A 63 22.05 -5.15 3.74
N ASP A 64 22.72 -4.07 3.33
CA ASP A 64 22.47 -2.74 3.87
C ASP A 64 21.01 -2.30 3.64
N VAL A 65 20.26 -2.04 4.73
CA VAL A 65 18.86 -1.61 4.71
C VAL A 65 18.64 -0.37 3.84
N PHE A 66 19.58 0.58 3.89
CA PHE A 66 19.45 1.90 3.25
C PHE A 66 20.10 1.95 1.86
N ASN A 67 20.98 0.98 1.57
CA ASN A 67 21.71 0.91 0.30
C ASN A 67 21.51 -0.43 -0.43
N ALA A 68 20.30 -0.98 -0.34
CA ALA A 68 19.96 -2.21 -1.04
C ALA A 68 19.91 -2.02 -2.56
N THR A 69 20.25 -3.09 -3.28
CA THR A 69 20.14 -3.13 -4.74
C THR A 69 18.69 -3.40 -5.16
N GLU A 70 18.36 -3.06 -6.41
CA GLU A 70 17.06 -3.42 -6.98
C GLU A 70 16.80 -4.94 -6.90
N SER A 71 17.81 -5.76 -7.21
CA SER A 71 17.72 -7.21 -7.15
C SER A 71 17.35 -7.70 -5.73
N SER A 72 17.96 -7.10 -4.70
CA SER A 72 17.65 -7.39 -3.30
C SER A 72 16.19 -7.06 -2.94
N VAL A 73 15.67 -5.93 -3.42
CA VAL A 73 14.28 -5.53 -3.18
C VAL A 73 13.31 -6.47 -3.92
N LEU A 74 13.61 -6.82 -5.18
CA LEU A 74 12.80 -7.78 -5.94
C LEU A 74 12.81 -9.17 -5.32
N GLN A 75 13.95 -9.63 -4.80
CA GLN A 75 14.06 -10.89 -4.07
C GLN A 75 13.16 -10.88 -2.82
N PHE A 76 13.22 -9.82 -2.03
CA PHE A 76 12.35 -9.66 -0.86
C PHE A 76 10.86 -9.65 -1.22
N LEU A 77 10.47 -8.86 -2.23
CA LEU A 77 9.08 -8.82 -2.71
C LEU A 77 8.62 -10.17 -3.26
N THR A 78 9.53 -10.93 -3.88
CA THR A 78 9.24 -12.30 -4.35
C THR A 78 8.99 -13.22 -3.17
N GLU A 79 9.80 -13.17 -2.11
CA GLU A 79 9.57 -13.96 -0.89
C GLU A 79 8.22 -13.62 -0.24
N GLU A 80 7.85 -12.34 -0.16
CA GLU A 80 6.53 -11.94 0.36
C GLU A 80 5.39 -12.39 -0.56
N PHE A 81 5.56 -12.37 -1.88
CA PHE A 81 4.58 -12.88 -2.83
C PHE A 81 4.34 -14.39 -2.65
N GLN A 82 5.42 -15.16 -2.46
CA GLN A 82 5.35 -16.61 -2.20
C GLN A 82 4.71 -16.93 -0.84
N LYS A 83 4.89 -16.07 0.16
CA LYS A 83 4.15 -16.14 1.44
C LYS A 83 2.66 -15.76 1.32
N GLY A 84 2.18 -15.42 0.13
CA GLY A 84 0.77 -15.13 -0.12
C GLY A 84 0.38 -13.65 -0.06
N ALA A 85 1.34 -12.71 0.00
CA ALA A 85 1.01 -11.28 0.03
C ALA A 85 0.20 -10.85 -1.21
N ALA A 86 -0.89 -10.10 -0.98
CA ALA A 86 -1.71 -9.56 -2.05
C ALA A 86 -0.99 -8.41 -2.78
N TYR A 87 -1.45 -8.09 -4.00
CA TYR A 87 -0.90 -6.99 -4.80
C TYR A 87 -0.82 -5.67 -4.01
N GLY A 88 -1.90 -5.30 -3.31
CA GLY A 88 -1.94 -4.08 -2.49
C GLY A 88 -0.90 -4.08 -1.37
N SER A 89 -0.71 -5.21 -0.68
CA SER A 89 0.30 -5.36 0.37
C SER A 89 1.71 -5.23 -0.20
N LEU A 90 2.00 -5.88 -1.33
CA LEU A 90 3.29 -5.78 -2.02
C LEU A 90 3.55 -4.34 -2.47
N ASN A 91 2.53 -3.65 -2.99
CA ASN A 91 2.67 -2.26 -3.44
C ASN A 91 2.95 -1.33 -2.26
N SER A 92 2.27 -1.53 -1.12
CA SER A 92 2.56 -0.80 0.13
C SER A 92 3.98 -1.06 0.61
N THR A 93 4.44 -2.32 0.57
CA THR A 93 5.80 -2.70 0.93
C THR A 93 6.82 -2.02 0.01
N ARG A 94 6.60 -2.02 -1.31
CA ARG A 94 7.44 -1.32 -2.29
C ARG A 94 7.58 0.16 -1.93
N SER A 95 6.46 0.85 -1.69
CA SER A 95 6.47 2.27 -1.33
C SER A 95 7.25 2.53 -0.04
N ALA A 96 7.04 1.70 0.99
CA ALA A 96 7.74 1.83 2.25
C ALA A 96 9.27 1.63 2.11
N VAL A 97 9.69 0.56 1.42
CA VAL A 97 11.13 0.26 1.23
C VAL A 97 11.81 1.32 0.39
N THR A 98 11.14 1.88 -0.63
CA THR A 98 11.72 2.93 -1.49
C THR A 98 12.04 4.22 -0.70
N LEU A 99 11.32 4.50 0.39
CA LEU A 99 11.65 5.62 1.27
C LEU A 99 13.00 5.45 1.95
N LEU A 100 13.40 4.21 2.23
CA LEU A 100 14.69 3.89 2.88
C LEU A 100 15.86 3.88 1.89
N THR A 101 15.62 3.45 0.66
CA THR A 101 16.69 3.25 -0.32
C THR A 101 17.09 4.54 -1.03
N ASN A 102 18.38 4.77 -1.24
CA ASN A 102 18.91 5.93 -1.98
C ASN A 102 18.58 5.96 -3.48
N LYS A 103 18.03 4.88 -4.04
CA LYS A 103 17.68 4.77 -5.47
C LYS A 103 16.18 4.86 -5.66
N ASP A 104 15.75 5.43 -6.78
CA ASP A 104 14.34 5.46 -7.20
C ASP A 104 13.91 4.09 -7.76
N ILE A 105 14.03 3.05 -6.94
CA ILE A 105 13.81 1.64 -7.32
C ILE A 105 12.35 1.44 -7.76
N ALA A 106 11.41 2.20 -7.19
CA ALA A 106 10.00 2.09 -7.52
C ALA A 106 9.67 2.38 -9.00
N LYS A 107 10.49 3.21 -9.68
CA LYS A 107 10.29 3.61 -11.08
C LYS A 107 11.09 2.78 -12.09
N MET A 108 11.90 1.82 -11.62
CA MET A 108 12.70 0.98 -12.52
C MET A 108 11.80 0.08 -13.39
N PRO A 109 12.10 -0.10 -14.69
CA PRO A 109 11.28 -0.90 -15.60
C PRO A 109 11.02 -2.33 -15.10
N THR A 110 12.04 -2.93 -14.49
CA THR A 110 12.02 -4.26 -13.87
C THR A 110 11.05 -4.34 -12.68
N MET A 111 11.00 -3.31 -11.84
CA MET A 111 10.01 -3.19 -10.77
C MET A 111 8.58 -3.11 -11.33
N LEU A 112 8.36 -2.33 -12.39
CA LEU A 112 7.05 -2.24 -13.06
C LEU A 112 6.64 -3.59 -13.69
N GLN A 113 7.57 -4.27 -14.34
CA GLN A 113 7.35 -5.59 -14.93
C GLN A 113 7.05 -6.65 -13.87
N PHE A 114 7.72 -6.60 -12.71
CA PHE A 114 7.43 -7.47 -11.58
C PHE A 114 5.98 -7.31 -11.12
N PHE A 115 5.50 -6.08 -10.89
CA PHE A 115 4.11 -5.84 -10.49
C PHE A 115 3.09 -6.24 -11.57
N LYS A 116 3.42 -6.06 -12.85
CA LYS A 116 2.62 -6.60 -13.96
C LYS A 116 2.52 -8.14 -13.89
N GLY A 117 3.61 -8.81 -13.54
CA GLY A 117 3.65 -10.26 -13.30
C GLY A 117 2.78 -10.67 -12.11
N VAL A 118 2.93 -9.99 -10.95
CA VAL A 118 2.12 -10.23 -9.75
C VAL A 118 0.63 -10.12 -10.07
N TYR A 119 0.21 -9.08 -10.80
CA TYR A 119 -1.20 -8.90 -11.19
C TYR A 119 -1.72 -10.04 -12.08
N LYS A 120 -0.92 -10.50 -13.04
CA LYS A 120 -1.30 -11.62 -13.92
C LYS A 120 -1.41 -12.95 -13.16
N LEU A 121 -0.48 -13.20 -12.23
CA LEU A 121 -0.46 -14.44 -11.46
C LEU A 121 -1.53 -14.48 -10.37
N ARG A 122 -1.86 -13.33 -9.78
CA ARG A 122 -2.85 -13.19 -8.70
C ARG A 122 -3.69 -11.93 -8.93
N PRO A 123 -4.65 -11.98 -9.88
CA PRO A 123 -5.50 -10.84 -10.16
C PRO A 123 -6.31 -10.46 -8.91
N SER A 124 -6.51 -9.16 -8.69
CA SER A 124 -7.40 -8.68 -7.64
C SER A 124 -8.81 -9.15 -7.93
N ARG A 125 -9.35 -10.02 -7.08
CA ARG A 125 -10.75 -10.43 -7.18
C ARG A 125 -11.64 -9.22 -6.84
N PRO A 126 -12.73 -8.98 -7.58
CA PRO A 126 -13.70 -7.98 -7.19
C PRO A 126 -14.21 -8.30 -5.77
N LYS A 127 -14.47 -7.24 -4.99
CA LYS A 127 -14.95 -7.35 -3.61
C LYS A 127 -16.30 -8.08 -3.52
N TYR A 128 -17.09 -8.01 -4.61
CA TYR A 128 -18.37 -8.66 -4.74
C TYR A 128 -18.29 -9.73 -5.83
N THR A 129 -18.72 -10.94 -5.50
CA THR A 129 -18.90 -12.05 -6.45
C THR A 129 -20.17 -11.89 -7.29
N HIS A 130 -21.11 -11.08 -6.84
CA HIS A 130 -22.38 -10.80 -7.51
C HIS A 130 -22.77 -9.34 -7.23
N THR A 131 -23.20 -8.61 -8.26
CA THR A 131 -23.85 -7.32 -8.13
C THR A 131 -25.35 -7.54 -8.06
N TRP A 132 -26.04 -6.96 -7.10
CA TRP A 132 -27.51 -7.05 -7.05
C TRP A 132 -28.12 -6.43 -8.31
N ASN A 133 -29.27 -6.94 -8.76
CA ASN A 133 -29.93 -6.47 -9.98
C ASN A 133 -30.79 -5.22 -9.67
N PRO A 134 -30.44 -4.03 -10.19
CA PRO A 134 -31.19 -2.78 -9.92
C PRO A 134 -32.63 -2.82 -10.43
N GLU A 135 -32.93 -3.70 -11.39
CA GLU A 135 -34.26 -3.85 -11.99
C GLU A 135 -35.35 -4.12 -10.96
N PHE A 136 -35.05 -4.88 -9.89
CA PHE A 136 -36.04 -5.15 -8.84
C PHE A 136 -36.47 -3.90 -8.09
N VAL A 137 -35.55 -2.96 -7.90
CA VAL A 137 -35.86 -1.69 -7.22
C VAL A 137 -36.50 -0.72 -8.20
N LEU A 138 -36.01 -0.63 -9.44
CA LEU A 138 -36.62 0.21 -10.47
C LEU A 138 -38.07 -0.17 -10.74
N SER A 139 -38.35 -1.46 -10.94
CA SER A 139 -39.72 -1.96 -11.12
C SER A 139 -40.62 -1.70 -9.92
N TYR A 140 -40.10 -1.79 -8.69
CA TYR A 140 -40.85 -1.38 -7.50
C TYR A 140 -41.17 0.11 -7.50
N LEU A 141 -40.19 0.97 -7.84
CA LEU A 141 -40.38 2.43 -7.88
C LEU A 141 -41.34 2.87 -9.00
N GLU A 142 -41.34 2.16 -10.13
CA GLU A 142 -42.28 2.37 -11.25
C GLU A 142 -43.70 1.93 -10.92
N ALA A 143 -43.86 0.87 -10.11
CA ALA A 143 -45.16 0.38 -9.67
C ALA A 143 -45.79 1.24 -8.54
N LEU A 144 -45.07 2.22 -8.00
CA LEU A 144 -45.63 3.14 -7.01
C LEU A 144 -46.69 4.06 -7.63
N PRO A 145 -47.75 4.42 -6.88
CA PRO A 145 -48.75 5.37 -7.33
C PRO A 145 -48.16 6.77 -7.60
N PRO A 146 -48.93 7.66 -8.24
CA PRO A 146 -48.54 9.05 -8.49
C PRO A 146 -48.01 9.74 -7.23
N ASN A 147 -47.06 10.67 -7.40
CA ASN A 147 -46.35 11.28 -6.27
C ASN A 147 -47.30 12.02 -5.32
N GLU A 148 -48.44 12.50 -5.83
CA GLU A 148 -49.49 13.19 -5.08
C GLU A 148 -50.21 12.26 -4.09
N GLU A 149 -50.18 10.95 -4.32
CA GLU A 149 -50.81 9.91 -3.49
C GLU A 149 -49.83 9.28 -2.50
N LEU A 150 -48.54 9.57 -2.64
CA LEU A 150 -47.49 9.05 -1.76
C LEU A 150 -47.38 9.91 -0.49
N SER A 151 -47.23 9.24 0.65
CA SER A 151 -46.86 9.93 1.89
C SER A 151 -45.48 10.58 1.77
N LEU A 152 -45.24 11.63 2.57
CA LEU A 152 -43.93 12.29 2.64
C LEU A 152 -42.78 11.31 2.92
N LYS A 153 -43.04 10.27 3.72
CA LYS A 153 -42.09 9.19 4.00
C LYS A 153 -41.76 8.41 2.72
N GLN A 154 -42.77 7.95 1.98
CA GLN A 154 -42.58 7.19 0.74
C GLN A 154 -41.90 8.03 -0.35
N LEU A 155 -42.21 9.33 -0.43
CA LEU A 155 -41.51 10.26 -1.32
C LEU A 155 -40.03 10.37 -0.95
N SER A 156 -39.73 10.50 0.35
CA SER A 156 -38.34 10.57 0.84
C SER A 156 -37.58 9.28 0.53
N GLU A 157 -38.19 8.12 0.77
CA GLU A 157 -37.62 6.81 0.44
C GLU A 157 -37.38 6.69 -1.08
N LYS A 158 -38.39 7.00 -1.91
CA LYS A 158 -38.29 7.02 -3.37
C LYS A 158 -37.14 7.91 -3.86
N THR A 159 -37.03 9.13 -3.34
CA THR A 159 -35.97 10.08 -3.72
C THR A 159 -34.58 9.59 -3.30
N VAL A 160 -34.42 9.14 -2.05
CA VAL A 160 -33.13 8.64 -1.56
C VAL A 160 -32.71 7.38 -2.32
N THR A 161 -33.64 6.47 -2.60
CA THR A 161 -33.36 5.27 -3.39
C THR A 161 -32.99 5.62 -4.83
N SER A 162 -33.66 6.58 -5.48
CA SER A 162 -33.27 7.04 -6.82
C SER A 162 -31.93 7.77 -6.87
N LEU A 163 -31.52 8.44 -5.78
CA LEU A 163 -30.19 9.07 -5.67
C LEU A 163 -29.06 8.07 -5.40
N ALA A 164 -29.39 6.94 -4.78
CA ALA A 164 -28.44 5.89 -4.42
C ALA A 164 -28.17 4.89 -5.57
N LEU A 165 -29.03 4.88 -6.59
CA LEU A 165 -28.91 4.08 -7.81
C LEU A 165 -28.11 4.81 -8.88
#